data_AF-A0A644X4W9-F1
#
_entry.id   AF-A0A644X4W9-F1
#
_cell.length_a   1.000
_cell.length_b   1.000
_cell.length_c   1.000
_cell.angle_alpha   90.00
_cell.angle_beta   90.00
_cell.angle_gamma   90.00
#
_symmetry.space_group_name_H-M   'P 1'
#
loop_
_entity.id
_entity.type
_entity.pdbx_description
1 polymer ?
#
loop_
_entity_poly.entity_id
_entity_poly.type
_entity_poly.pdbx_seq_one_letter_code
_entity_poly.pdbx_strand_id
1 'polypeptide(L)'
;MFKFEKTVYKMIRILISVIFIILYSLRIVAQTGTSPAFVMLEEVLVTSADPRFAPLFYSTSESGEGSLAYELIELVKTGKIEVLRSDIVGGWKTSWDYIQHSLGKREKGQHIYGEIIDGKYFSGTLTKDIPYSLKNIQRYKLYYITFHDENYNLLSRDFVGLIPLNQYKQYTRTFYEPIAYFGLKEPMVSAILGKRCLQSSDSSMTYVNFLNHITTEELDPHIHLISLKAAIFLSDKFSFEKTDTTYFSFPEFVNSSACVVMKEISDIEYNDSTYYIYENNFDNISNKFVISQLKARSDANLPFFVGSETFGYIDFFTVSYKSIDQCNNVYKYDPDNFFSHQLDRSEIDISDYLCDTIESFDSCTGAQNPDTVVCTKGGAVLRILELRDGTIVYPIALCIGKTVTDKHFKHVEYKPILWIPLNQQFISILDDYQAYLPGYPQQLTLWGYLLSGMYKGTIISERPIDNAEWQQMLEILR
;
A
#
# COMPACT_ATOMS: atom_id res chain seq x y z
N MET A 1 62.42 26.94 -10.93
CA MET A 1 61.02 27.42 -10.79
C MET A 1 59.99 26.39 -11.25
N PHE A 2 60.04 25.86 -12.48
CA PHE A 2 59.04 24.92 -13.04
C PHE A 2 58.80 23.58 -12.30
N LYS A 3 59.77 23.06 -11.53
CA LYS A 3 59.58 21.81 -10.76
C LYS A 3 58.75 22.00 -9.48
N PHE A 4 58.70 23.22 -8.94
CA PHE A 4 58.00 23.51 -7.68
C PHE A 4 56.49 23.62 -7.92
N GLU A 5 56.07 24.28 -9.02
CA GLU A 5 54.67 24.43 -9.42
C GLU A 5 53.97 23.09 -9.70
N LYS A 6 54.68 22.13 -10.31
CA LYS A 6 54.12 20.81 -10.63
C LYS A 6 53.82 19.97 -9.38
N THR A 7 54.62 20.12 -8.34
CA THR A 7 54.43 19.44 -7.05
C THR A 7 53.28 20.06 -6.26
N VAL A 8 53.19 21.40 -6.23
CA VAL A 8 52.10 22.13 -5.58
C VAL A 8 50.75 21.81 -6.25
N TYR A 9 50.70 21.76 -7.58
CA TYR A 9 49.47 21.42 -8.31
C TYR A 9 49.00 19.98 -8.04
N LYS A 10 49.94 19.04 -7.92
CA LYS A 10 49.62 17.64 -7.59
C LYS A 10 49.11 17.49 -6.15
N MET A 11 49.68 18.24 -5.20
CA MET A 11 49.18 18.30 -3.82
C MET A 11 47.78 18.91 -3.73
N ILE A 12 47.51 20.02 -4.44
CA ILE A 12 46.20 20.65 -4.48
C ILE A 12 45.14 19.69 -5.04
N ARG A 13 45.45 18.96 -6.12
CA ARG A 13 44.52 17.95 -6.67
C ARG A 13 44.21 16.83 -5.67
N ILE A 14 45.23 16.29 -4.99
CA ILE A 14 45.02 15.24 -3.98
C ILE A 14 44.18 15.77 -2.83
N LEU A 15 44.45 16.99 -2.35
CA LEU A 15 43.68 17.62 -1.28
C LEU A 15 42.22 17.82 -1.68
N ILE A 16 41.94 18.31 -2.89
CA ILE A 16 40.57 18.45 -3.42
C ILE A 16 39.88 17.08 -3.51
N SER A 17 40.55 16.05 -4.02
CA SER A 17 39.97 14.70 -4.09
C SER A 17 39.68 14.12 -2.69
N VAL A 18 40.56 14.32 -1.71
CA VAL A 18 40.35 13.89 -0.33
C VAL A 18 39.18 14.65 0.32
N ILE A 19 39.07 15.96 0.09
CA ILE A 19 37.93 16.76 0.57
C ILE A 19 36.63 16.27 -0.08
N PHE A 20 36.62 15.98 -1.37
CA PHE A 20 35.45 15.41 -2.05
C PHE A 20 35.05 14.05 -1.47
N ILE A 21 36.02 13.16 -1.21
CA ILE A 21 35.75 11.87 -0.58
C ILE A 21 35.20 12.05 0.84
N ILE A 22 35.78 12.93 1.65
CA ILE A 22 35.31 13.19 3.02
C ILE A 22 33.91 13.81 3.00
N LEU A 23 33.63 14.78 2.13
CA LEU A 23 32.30 15.39 1.99
C LEU A 23 31.26 14.38 1.48
N TYR A 24 31.64 13.50 0.55
CA TYR A 24 30.78 12.41 0.07
C TYR A 24 30.49 11.39 1.19
N SER A 25 31.52 11.05 1.98
CA SER A 25 31.39 10.15 3.14
C SER A 25 30.52 10.74 4.24
N LEU A 26 30.68 12.03 4.56
CA LEU A 26 29.87 12.74 5.54
C LEU A 26 28.41 12.90 5.07
N ARG A 27 28.16 13.05 3.76
CA ARG A 27 26.81 13.03 3.19
C ARG A 27 26.13 11.67 3.38
N ILE A 28 26.86 10.59 3.14
CA ILE A 28 26.37 9.22 3.36
C ILE A 28 26.05 9.02 4.85
N VAL A 29 26.95 9.43 5.75
CA VAL A 29 26.75 9.28 7.20
C VAL A 29 25.59 10.14 7.73
N ALA A 30 25.41 11.35 7.20
CA ALA A 30 24.29 12.21 7.57
C ALA A 30 22.94 11.70 7.03
N GLN A 31 22.92 11.02 5.88
CA GLN A 31 21.72 10.37 5.35
C GLN A 31 21.36 9.07 6.07
N THR A 32 22.33 8.37 6.68
CA THR A 32 22.09 7.13 7.42
C THR A 32 21.54 7.32 8.85
N GLY A 33 21.42 8.56 9.35
CA GLY A 33 21.15 8.83 10.77
C GLY A 33 19.71 9.17 11.15
N THR A 34 18.89 9.69 10.23
CA THR A 34 17.50 10.09 10.51
C THR A 34 16.54 9.22 9.72
N SER A 35 15.73 8.44 10.43
CA SER A 35 14.62 7.69 9.82
C SER A 35 13.73 8.65 9.01
N PRO A 36 13.31 8.28 7.79
CA PRO A 36 12.45 9.12 6.97
C PRO A 36 11.12 9.37 7.67
N ALA A 37 10.61 10.59 7.55
CA ALA A 37 9.29 10.94 8.06
C ALA A 37 8.18 10.32 7.21
N PHE A 38 8.36 10.33 5.89
CA PHE A 38 7.43 9.77 4.92
C PHE A 38 8.15 8.89 3.90
N VAL A 39 7.49 7.80 3.52
CA VAL A 39 7.90 6.93 2.43
C VAL A 39 6.80 6.91 1.39
N MET A 40 7.19 7.16 0.14
CA MET A 40 6.27 7.25 -0.98
C MET A 40 6.77 6.38 -2.13
N LEU A 41 5.83 5.97 -2.98
CA LEU A 41 6.08 5.35 -4.27
C LEU A 41 5.64 6.33 -5.35
N GLU A 42 6.60 6.84 -6.11
CA GLU A 42 6.32 7.61 -7.30
C GLU A 42 6.15 6.67 -8.49
N GLU A 43 5.00 6.77 -9.13
CA GLU A 43 4.66 6.15 -10.40
C GLU A 43 4.81 7.17 -11.52
N VAL A 44 5.62 6.82 -12.52
CA VAL A 44 5.94 7.70 -13.64
C VAL A 44 5.66 6.98 -14.94
N LEU A 45 4.90 7.61 -15.82
CA LEU A 45 4.60 7.08 -17.15
C LEU A 45 5.54 7.67 -18.19
N VAL A 46 6.29 6.80 -18.86
CA VAL A 46 7.14 7.16 -20.00
C VAL A 46 6.64 6.51 -21.28
N THR A 47 6.86 7.15 -22.41
CA THR A 47 6.26 6.79 -23.71
C THR A 47 7.32 6.66 -24.80
N SER A 48 7.08 5.73 -25.73
CA SER A 48 7.92 5.53 -26.93
C SER A 48 7.97 6.76 -27.83
N ALA A 49 6.99 7.66 -27.72
CA ALA A 49 6.93 8.91 -28.47
C ALA A 49 7.96 9.95 -28.00
N ASP A 50 8.49 9.82 -26.79
CA ASP A 50 9.51 10.72 -26.27
C ASP A 50 10.91 10.12 -26.54
N PRO A 51 11.74 10.77 -27.37
CA PRO A 51 13.03 10.24 -27.80
C PRO A 51 14.01 10.07 -26.64
N ARG A 52 13.82 10.75 -25.50
CA ARG A 52 14.65 10.57 -24.30
C ARG A 52 14.61 9.14 -23.79
N PHE A 53 13.50 8.44 -23.98
CA PHE A 53 13.27 7.08 -23.47
C PHE A 53 13.43 5.99 -24.52
N ALA A 54 13.87 6.34 -25.74
CA ALA A 54 14.08 5.39 -26.83
C ALA A 54 14.78 4.08 -26.41
N PRO A 55 15.83 4.09 -25.55
CA PRO A 55 16.52 2.86 -25.17
C PRO A 55 15.69 1.83 -24.40
N LEU A 56 14.58 2.23 -23.79
CA LEU A 56 13.68 1.30 -23.10
C LEU A 56 12.86 0.48 -24.08
N PHE A 57 12.61 1.03 -25.27
CA PHE A 57 11.67 0.48 -26.24
C PHE A 57 12.36 -0.35 -27.33
N TYR A 58 11.56 -1.19 -27.97
CA TYR A 58 11.99 -2.00 -29.09
C TYR A 58 12.33 -1.10 -30.30
N SER A 59 13.59 -1.10 -30.76
CA SER A 59 14.00 -0.45 -32.02
C SER A 59 13.97 -1.44 -33.19
N THR A 60 13.79 -0.93 -34.41
CA THR A 60 13.52 -1.63 -35.68
C THR A 60 14.58 -2.63 -36.20
N SER A 61 15.50 -3.15 -35.39
CA SER A 61 16.27 -4.35 -35.76
C SER A 61 15.33 -5.56 -35.77
N GLU A 62 15.44 -6.43 -36.78
CA GLU A 62 14.49 -7.53 -37.01
C GLU A 62 14.38 -8.53 -35.85
N SER A 63 15.35 -8.56 -34.91
CA SER A 63 15.33 -9.41 -33.72
C SER A 63 14.92 -8.71 -32.42
N GLY A 64 15.04 -7.38 -32.31
CA GLY A 64 14.84 -6.65 -31.04
C GLY A 64 15.92 -6.84 -29.97
N GLU A 65 16.92 -7.65 -30.29
CA GLU A 65 18.02 -8.00 -29.41
C GLU A 65 18.76 -6.73 -28.97
N GLY A 66 18.96 -6.58 -27.66
CA GLY A 66 19.60 -5.41 -27.08
C GLY A 66 18.67 -4.25 -26.67
N SER A 67 17.35 -4.39 -26.79
CA SER A 67 16.39 -3.49 -26.13
C SER A 67 16.01 -4.00 -24.74
N LEU A 68 15.67 -3.10 -23.81
CA LEU A 68 15.25 -3.50 -22.46
C LEU A 68 13.98 -4.38 -22.48
N ALA A 69 13.03 -4.03 -23.34
CA ALA A 69 11.83 -4.81 -23.59
C ALA A 69 12.12 -6.29 -23.92
N TYR A 70 13.04 -6.52 -24.86
CA TYR A 70 13.42 -7.87 -25.28
C TYR A 70 14.08 -8.65 -24.14
N GLU A 71 15.07 -8.04 -23.50
CA GLU A 71 15.86 -8.67 -22.44
C GLU A 71 14.99 -9.11 -21.25
N LEU A 72 14.02 -8.29 -20.85
CA LEU A 72 13.10 -8.61 -19.75
C LEU A 72 12.11 -9.71 -20.13
N ILE A 73 11.52 -9.64 -21.33
CA ILE A 73 10.51 -10.61 -21.76
C ILE A 73 11.13 -12.00 -22.03
N GLU A 74 12.37 -12.06 -22.52
CA GLU A 74 13.10 -13.33 -22.68
C GLU A 74 13.35 -14.05 -21.34
N LEU A 75 13.51 -13.32 -20.21
CA LEU A 75 13.61 -13.96 -18.89
C LEU A 75 12.35 -14.77 -18.56
N VAL A 76 11.17 -14.20 -18.83
CA VAL A 76 9.90 -14.88 -18.56
C VAL A 76 9.65 -16.01 -19.54
N LYS A 77 9.88 -15.77 -20.84
CA LYS A 77 9.72 -16.77 -21.90
C LYS A 77 10.60 -18.00 -21.70
N THR A 78 11.82 -17.82 -21.17
CA THR A 78 12.74 -18.93 -20.87
C THR A 78 12.52 -19.55 -19.49
N GLY A 79 11.53 -19.08 -18.72
CA GLY A 79 11.22 -19.59 -17.39
C GLY A 79 12.30 -19.29 -16.34
N LYS A 80 13.16 -18.30 -16.58
CA LYS A 80 14.21 -17.90 -15.63
C LYS A 80 13.68 -17.12 -14.45
N ILE A 81 12.54 -16.47 -14.60
CA ILE A 81 11.82 -15.76 -13.54
C ILE A 81 10.32 -16.03 -13.66
N GLU A 82 9.63 -15.93 -12.52
CA GLU A 82 8.18 -15.77 -12.46
C GLU A 82 7.87 -14.29 -12.20
N VAL A 83 6.84 -13.74 -12.85
CA VAL A 83 6.47 -12.33 -12.70
C VAL A 83 5.02 -12.16 -12.26
N LEU A 84 4.76 -11.06 -11.56
CA LEU A 84 3.43 -10.72 -11.06
C LEU A 84 2.65 -9.90 -12.10
N ARG A 85 1.35 -10.16 -12.20
CA ARG A 85 0.39 -9.37 -12.98
C ARG A 85 -0.01 -8.13 -12.18
N SER A 86 0.05 -6.97 -12.84
CA SER A 86 -0.57 -5.67 -12.52
C SER A 86 -0.29 -5.02 -11.16
N ASP A 87 -0.06 -5.77 -10.09
CA ASP A 87 0.07 -5.26 -8.72
C ASP A 87 1.49 -5.48 -8.21
N ILE A 88 2.12 -4.38 -7.80
CA ILE A 88 3.49 -4.33 -7.29
C ILE A 88 3.59 -5.06 -5.93
N VAL A 89 2.49 -5.10 -5.18
CA VAL A 89 2.37 -5.75 -3.86
C VAL A 89 1.13 -6.64 -3.89
N GLY A 90 1.29 -7.94 -3.63
CA GLY A 90 0.18 -8.91 -3.58
C GLY A 90 -0.36 -9.38 -4.93
N GLY A 91 0.29 -9.05 -6.05
CA GLY A 91 -0.14 -9.46 -7.39
C GLY A 91 -0.12 -10.96 -7.62
N TRP A 92 -0.94 -11.41 -8.57
CA TRP A 92 -1.03 -12.82 -8.96
C TRP A 92 0.10 -13.18 -9.91
N LYS A 93 0.69 -14.37 -9.76
CA LYS A 93 1.65 -14.90 -10.75
C LYS A 93 0.98 -14.98 -12.12
N THR A 94 1.69 -14.56 -13.17
CA THR A 94 1.18 -14.60 -14.54
C THR A 94 1.89 -15.65 -15.39
N SER A 95 1.17 -16.23 -16.34
CA SER A 95 1.71 -17.23 -17.27
C SER A 95 2.32 -16.57 -18.51
N TRP A 96 3.21 -17.30 -19.19
CA TRP A 96 3.72 -16.86 -20.49
C TRP A 96 2.60 -16.67 -21.51
N ASP A 97 1.58 -17.54 -21.53
CA ASP A 97 0.43 -17.41 -22.44
C ASP A 97 -0.33 -16.11 -22.22
N TYR A 98 -0.50 -15.68 -20.95
CA TYR A 98 -1.09 -14.38 -20.64
C TYR A 98 -0.23 -13.24 -21.20
N ILE A 99 1.08 -13.27 -20.98
CA ILE A 99 2.00 -12.24 -21.48
C ILE A 99 1.96 -12.17 -23.01
N GLN A 100 1.93 -13.31 -23.70
CA GLN A 100 1.79 -13.34 -25.15
C GLN A 100 0.49 -12.69 -25.60
N HIS A 101 -0.63 -12.99 -24.91
CA HIS A 101 -1.93 -12.41 -25.22
C HIS A 101 -1.96 -10.89 -25.01
N SER A 102 -1.39 -10.41 -23.89
CA SER A 102 -1.24 -8.98 -23.62
C SER A 102 -0.27 -8.30 -24.59
N LEU A 103 0.68 -9.03 -25.19
CA LEU A 103 1.53 -8.55 -26.28
C LEU A 103 0.87 -8.68 -27.67
N GLY A 104 -0.42 -8.99 -27.74
CA GLY A 104 -1.21 -9.01 -28.97
C GLY A 104 -1.30 -10.37 -29.68
N LYS A 105 -0.82 -11.47 -29.08
CA LYS A 105 -1.03 -12.82 -29.66
C LYS A 105 -2.53 -13.11 -29.75
N ARG A 106 -2.96 -13.61 -30.90
CA ARG A 106 -4.31 -14.13 -31.14
C ARG A 106 -4.23 -15.39 -31.99
N GLU A 107 -5.10 -16.35 -31.72
CA GLU A 107 -5.10 -17.64 -32.40
C GLU A 107 -6.19 -17.70 -33.48
N LYS A 108 -5.91 -18.41 -34.56
CA LYS A 108 -6.88 -18.67 -35.63
C LYS A 108 -8.14 -19.31 -35.04
N GLY A 109 -9.30 -18.79 -35.45
CA GLY A 109 -10.59 -19.24 -34.93
C GLY A 109 -11.08 -18.47 -33.69
N GLN A 110 -10.24 -17.64 -33.07
CA GLN A 110 -10.68 -16.74 -32.01
C GLN A 110 -11.60 -15.66 -32.57
N HIS A 111 -12.74 -15.43 -31.90
CA HIS A 111 -13.64 -14.33 -32.23
C HIS A 111 -13.21 -13.06 -31.49
N ILE A 112 -13.01 -11.97 -32.24
CA ILE A 112 -12.54 -10.69 -31.73
C ILE A 112 -13.67 -9.66 -31.87
N TYR A 113 -13.85 -8.85 -30.83
CA TYR A 113 -14.83 -7.77 -30.81
C TYR A 113 -14.13 -6.41 -30.74
N GLY A 114 -14.05 -5.72 -31.87
CA GLY A 114 -13.73 -4.30 -31.91
C GLY A 114 -12.30 -3.91 -31.55
N GLU A 115 -11.34 -4.73 -31.99
CA GLU A 115 -9.91 -4.45 -31.86
C GLU A 115 -9.34 -3.91 -33.18
N ILE A 116 -8.19 -3.23 -33.12
CA ILE A 116 -7.44 -2.82 -34.31
C ILE A 116 -6.37 -3.87 -34.63
N ILE A 117 -6.49 -4.52 -35.78
CA ILE A 117 -5.57 -5.54 -36.29
C ILE A 117 -4.96 -5.03 -37.61
N ASP A 118 -3.64 -5.05 -37.72
CA ASP A 118 -2.91 -4.52 -38.89
C ASP A 118 -3.33 -3.07 -39.25
N GLY A 119 -3.62 -2.26 -38.23
CA GLY A 119 -4.04 -0.85 -38.38
C GLY A 119 -5.51 -0.65 -38.80
N LYS A 120 -6.31 -1.72 -38.90
CA LYS A 120 -7.73 -1.67 -39.26
C LYS A 120 -8.63 -2.22 -38.16
N TYR A 121 -9.79 -1.61 -37.98
CA TYR A 121 -10.80 -2.12 -37.05
C TYR A 121 -11.32 -3.49 -37.53
N PHE A 122 -11.35 -4.47 -36.63
CA PHE A 122 -11.75 -5.83 -36.91
C PHE A 122 -12.73 -6.33 -35.83
N SER A 123 -13.86 -6.87 -36.30
CA SER A 123 -14.79 -7.66 -35.50
C SER A 123 -15.16 -8.90 -36.29
N GLY A 124 -14.92 -10.09 -35.72
CA GLY A 124 -15.16 -11.35 -36.41
C GLY A 124 -14.22 -12.47 -35.96
N THR A 125 -14.32 -13.61 -36.63
CA THR A 125 -13.47 -14.76 -36.37
C THR A 125 -12.16 -14.65 -37.15
N LEU A 126 -11.03 -14.77 -36.45
CA LEU A 126 -9.71 -14.72 -37.08
C LEU A 126 -9.48 -15.88 -38.05
N THR A 127 -8.94 -15.55 -39.22
CA THR A 127 -8.62 -16.52 -40.28
C THR A 127 -7.16 -16.97 -40.28
N LYS A 128 -6.29 -16.25 -39.56
CA LYS A 128 -4.86 -16.51 -39.40
C LYS A 128 -4.45 -16.29 -37.94
N ASP A 129 -3.37 -16.95 -37.53
CA ASP A 129 -2.70 -16.63 -36.26
C ASP A 129 -2.05 -15.24 -36.35
N ILE A 130 -2.07 -14.54 -35.22
CA ILE A 130 -1.37 -13.27 -35.03
C ILE A 130 -0.32 -13.51 -33.93
N PRO A 131 0.99 -13.44 -34.25
CA PRO A 131 2.03 -13.61 -33.25
C PRO A 131 2.06 -12.42 -32.29
N TYR A 132 2.58 -12.63 -31.07
CA TYR A 132 2.86 -11.51 -30.17
C TYR A 132 3.94 -10.59 -30.76
N SER A 133 3.94 -9.32 -30.38
CA SER A 133 4.97 -8.36 -30.81
C SER A 133 5.42 -7.47 -29.66
N LEU A 134 6.74 -7.37 -29.46
CA LEU A 134 7.33 -6.42 -28.51
C LEU A 134 7.14 -4.96 -28.93
N LYS A 135 6.85 -4.70 -30.22
CA LYS A 135 6.47 -3.36 -30.70
C LYS A 135 5.17 -2.87 -30.08
N ASN A 136 4.37 -3.74 -29.49
CA ASN A 136 3.14 -3.36 -28.82
C ASN A 136 3.40 -2.71 -27.44
N ILE A 137 4.63 -2.83 -26.90
CA ILE A 137 5.07 -2.08 -25.72
C ILE A 137 5.31 -0.63 -26.13
N GLN A 138 4.36 0.24 -25.78
CA GLN A 138 4.37 1.67 -26.17
C GLN A 138 4.57 2.60 -24.98
N ARG A 139 4.43 2.10 -23.76
CA ARG A 139 4.70 2.84 -22.53
C ARG A 139 5.41 1.95 -21.50
N TYR A 140 6.10 2.61 -20.57
CA TYR A 140 6.51 2.00 -19.33
C TYR A 140 5.92 2.79 -18.18
N LYS A 141 5.52 2.05 -17.16
CA LYS A 141 5.27 2.58 -15.83
C LYS A 141 6.52 2.31 -14.99
N LEU A 142 7.17 3.37 -14.54
CA LEU A 142 8.40 3.32 -13.75
C LEU A 142 8.06 3.62 -12.30
N TYR A 143 8.68 2.90 -11.38
CA TYR A 143 8.43 3.04 -9.96
C TYR A 143 9.69 3.44 -9.21
N TYR A 144 9.53 4.46 -8.38
CA TYR A 144 10.59 4.97 -7.52
C TYR A 144 10.10 5.02 -6.08
N ILE A 145 10.91 4.55 -5.14
CA ILE A 145 10.67 4.85 -3.73
C ILE A 145 11.34 6.16 -3.39
N THR A 146 10.58 7.06 -2.78
CA THR A 146 11.08 8.33 -2.26
C THR A 146 10.92 8.44 -0.77
N PHE A 147 11.92 9.06 -0.15
CA PHE A 147 11.96 9.33 1.27
C PHE A 147 11.94 10.82 1.49
N HIS A 148 11.09 11.28 2.40
CA HIS A 148 10.96 12.69 2.72
C HIS A 148 11.15 12.94 4.22
N ASP A 149 11.63 14.14 4.55
CA ASP A 149 11.66 14.64 5.93
C ASP A 149 10.27 15.15 6.38
N GLU A 150 10.17 15.61 7.62
CA GLU A 150 8.91 16.10 8.21
C GLU A 150 8.35 17.34 7.48
N ASN A 151 9.19 18.04 6.72
CA ASN A 151 8.85 19.20 5.91
C ASN A 151 8.57 18.82 4.44
N TYR A 152 8.47 17.53 4.13
CA TYR A 152 8.29 16.97 2.78
C TYR A 152 9.48 17.19 1.82
N ASN A 153 10.66 17.59 2.30
CA ASN A 153 11.83 17.68 1.43
C ASN A 153 12.31 16.28 1.04
N LEU A 154 12.61 16.10 -0.24
CA LEU A 154 13.15 14.83 -0.77
C LEU A 154 14.54 14.56 -0.18
N LEU A 155 14.67 13.47 0.57
CA LEU A 155 15.93 12.99 1.15
C LEU A 155 16.66 12.04 0.20
N SER A 156 15.92 11.11 -0.41
CA SER A 156 16.45 10.15 -1.39
C SER A 156 15.34 9.60 -2.27
N ARG A 157 15.76 9.10 -3.44
CA ARG A 157 14.90 8.54 -4.48
C ARG A 157 15.63 7.39 -5.15
N ASP A 158 14.99 6.24 -5.23
CA ASP A 158 15.58 5.04 -5.82
C ASP A 158 14.58 4.37 -6.76
N PHE A 159 15.06 4.00 -7.95
CA PHE A 159 14.30 3.15 -8.85
C PHE A 159 14.14 1.75 -8.26
N VAL A 160 12.92 1.23 -8.23
CA VAL A 160 12.62 -0.10 -7.64
C VAL A 160 12.04 -1.09 -8.62
N GLY A 161 11.49 -0.65 -9.75
CA GLY A 161 10.95 -1.55 -10.75
C GLY A 161 10.16 -0.85 -11.84
N LEU A 162 9.70 -1.63 -12.80
CA LEU A 162 8.93 -1.14 -13.94
C LEU A 162 7.87 -2.14 -14.39
N ILE A 163 6.87 -1.64 -15.12
CA ILE A 163 5.87 -2.43 -15.84
C ILE A 163 5.85 -1.94 -17.30
N PRO A 164 6.17 -2.79 -18.28
CA PRO A 164 5.89 -2.51 -19.68
C PRO A 164 4.38 -2.54 -19.90
N LEU A 165 3.87 -1.56 -20.65
CA LEU A 165 2.45 -1.41 -20.95
C LEU A 165 2.20 -1.64 -22.43
N ASN A 166 1.27 -2.54 -22.73
CA ASN A 166 0.74 -2.69 -24.08
C ASN A 166 -0.31 -1.62 -24.35
N GLN A 167 -0.23 -0.96 -25.51
CA GLN A 167 -1.33 -0.14 -26.01
C GLN A 167 -2.30 -1.02 -26.79
N TYR A 168 -3.53 -1.15 -26.29
CA TYR A 168 -4.62 -1.72 -27.09
C TYR A 168 -5.69 -0.67 -27.37
N LYS A 169 -6.21 -0.70 -28.59
CA LYS A 169 -7.29 0.19 -29.03
C LYS A 169 -8.57 -0.61 -29.11
N GLN A 170 -9.55 -0.23 -28.30
CA GLN A 170 -10.89 -0.79 -28.34
C GLN A 170 -11.84 0.34 -28.75
N TYR A 171 -12.50 0.18 -29.90
CA TYR A 171 -13.28 1.26 -30.53
C TYR A 171 -12.45 2.54 -30.76
N THR A 172 -12.89 3.68 -30.22
CA THR A 172 -12.21 4.98 -30.29
C THR A 172 -11.31 5.25 -29.09
N ARG A 173 -11.31 4.36 -28.07
CA ARG A 173 -10.56 4.55 -26.83
C ARG A 173 -9.24 3.79 -26.88
N THR A 174 -8.20 4.45 -26.42
CA THR A 174 -6.89 3.83 -26.20
C THR A 174 -6.81 3.42 -24.74
N PHE A 175 -6.50 2.15 -24.51
CA PHE A 175 -6.25 1.60 -23.20
C PHE A 175 -4.81 1.12 -23.11
N TYR A 176 -4.28 1.07 -21.89
CA TYR A 176 -2.95 0.55 -21.62
C TYR A 176 -3.07 -0.62 -20.65
N GLU A 177 -2.66 -1.80 -21.10
CA GLU A 177 -2.69 -3.02 -20.29
C GLU A 177 -1.32 -3.27 -19.68
N PRO A 178 -1.22 -3.46 -18.34
CA PRO A 178 0.03 -3.87 -17.70
C PRO A 178 0.39 -5.31 -18.09
N ILE A 179 1.63 -5.52 -18.54
CA ILE A 179 2.09 -6.85 -18.96
C ILE A 179 2.60 -7.65 -17.75
N ALA A 180 3.61 -7.14 -17.06
CA ALA A 180 4.23 -7.78 -15.90
C ALA A 180 5.09 -6.79 -15.10
N TYR A 181 5.18 -6.99 -13.79
CA TYR A 181 6.10 -6.24 -12.94
C TYR A 181 7.51 -6.86 -12.94
N PHE A 182 8.51 -6.03 -13.19
CA PHE A 182 9.93 -6.37 -13.13
C PHE A 182 10.59 -5.53 -12.04
N GLY A 183 10.77 -6.12 -10.86
CA GLY A 183 11.38 -5.47 -9.71
C GLY A 183 12.91 -5.60 -9.70
N LEU A 184 13.61 -4.54 -9.27
CA LEU A 184 15.07 -4.51 -9.17
C LEU A 184 15.61 -5.50 -8.12
N LYS A 185 14.78 -5.92 -7.17
CA LYS A 185 15.09 -6.94 -6.17
C LYS A 185 15.29 -8.33 -6.78
N GLU A 186 14.68 -8.62 -7.92
CA GLU A 186 14.88 -9.89 -8.63
C GLU A 186 16.28 -9.92 -9.26
N PRO A 187 17.19 -10.83 -8.85
CA PRO A 187 18.59 -10.80 -9.27
C PRO A 187 18.78 -10.83 -10.79
N MET A 188 17.93 -11.58 -11.50
CA MET A 188 17.99 -11.66 -12.96
C MET A 188 17.57 -10.35 -13.63
N VAL A 189 16.57 -9.65 -13.08
CA VAL A 189 16.15 -8.32 -13.56
C VAL A 189 17.24 -7.29 -13.27
N SER A 190 17.82 -7.32 -12.07
CA SER A 190 18.95 -6.45 -11.70
C SER A 190 20.15 -6.62 -12.65
N ALA A 191 20.48 -7.86 -13.01
CA ALA A 191 21.54 -8.15 -13.98
C ALA A 191 21.26 -7.57 -15.37
N ILE A 192 20.00 -7.65 -15.85
CA ILE A 192 19.59 -7.01 -17.11
C ILE A 192 19.69 -5.49 -17.02
N LEU A 193 19.21 -4.89 -15.94
CA LEU A 193 19.26 -3.44 -15.74
C LEU A 193 20.69 -2.91 -15.57
N GLY A 194 21.62 -3.76 -15.11
CA GLY A 194 23.05 -3.48 -15.07
C GLY A 194 23.75 -3.50 -16.43
N LYS A 195 23.10 -4.01 -17.49
CA LYS A 195 23.67 -4.00 -18.85
C LYS A 195 23.75 -2.58 -19.42
N ARG A 196 24.68 -2.41 -20.36
CA ARG A 196 24.86 -1.15 -21.09
C ARG A 196 23.63 -0.84 -21.94
N CYS A 197 23.30 0.45 -21.97
CA CYS A 197 22.27 1.02 -22.79
C CYS A 197 22.78 1.15 -24.24
N LEU A 198 22.48 0.18 -25.10
CA LEU A 198 23.04 0.11 -26.47
C LEU A 198 22.62 1.28 -27.38
N GLN A 199 21.56 2.01 -27.01
CA GLN A 199 21.04 3.17 -27.74
C GLN A 199 21.37 4.51 -27.08
N SER A 200 22.16 4.52 -25.99
CA SER A 200 22.65 5.75 -25.36
C SER A 200 23.86 6.30 -26.10
N SER A 201 23.98 7.62 -26.20
CA SER A 201 25.19 8.29 -26.68
C SER A 201 26.38 8.12 -25.73
N ASP A 202 26.10 7.89 -24.44
CA ASP A 202 27.10 7.55 -23.43
C ASP A 202 27.27 6.03 -23.34
N SER A 203 28.41 5.56 -23.83
CA SER A 203 28.81 4.14 -23.85
C SER A 203 29.01 3.49 -22.46
N SER A 204 29.10 4.30 -21.41
CA SER A 204 29.20 3.85 -20.01
C SER A 204 27.84 3.74 -19.32
N MET A 205 26.79 4.29 -19.92
CA MET A 205 25.44 4.32 -19.35
C MET A 205 24.84 2.91 -19.32
N THR A 206 24.34 2.49 -18.16
CA THR A 206 23.54 1.27 -17.97
C THR A 206 22.06 1.63 -17.90
N TYR A 207 21.16 0.64 -18.06
CA TYR A 207 19.72 0.90 -17.92
C TYR A 207 19.35 1.40 -16.53
N VAL A 208 19.91 0.82 -15.46
CA VAL A 208 19.66 1.27 -14.08
C VAL A 208 20.15 2.69 -13.86
N ASN A 209 21.32 3.06 -14.39
CA ASN A 209 21.83 4.43 -14.28
C ASN A 209 20.92 5.38 -15.05
N PHE A 210 20.54 5.03 -16.28
CA PHE A 210 19.60 5.83 -17.07
C PHE A 210 18.29 6.08 -16.31
N LEU A 211 17.68 5.03 -15.77
CA LEU A 211 16.41 5.10 -15.05
C LEU A 211 16.51 5.91 -13.74
N ASN A 212 17.63 5.83 -13.03
CA ASN A 212 17.87 6.62 -11.81
C ASN A 212 18.03 8.13 -12.07
N HIS A 213 18.43 8.53 -13.28
CA HIS A 213 18.63 9.94 -13.63
C HIS A 213 17.42 10.61 -14.29
N ILE A 214 16.29 9.90 -14.42
CA ILE A 214 15.06 10.50 -14.97
C ILE A 214 14.52 11.54 -13.98
N THR A 215 14.53 12.80 -14.40
CA THR A 215 13.86 13.91 -13.69
C THR A 215 12.35 13.73 -13.79
N THR A 216 11.69 13.46 -12.67
CA THR A 216 10.25 13.15 -12.65
C THR A 216 9.34 14.34 -12.53
N GLU A 217 9.85 15.47 -12.05
CA GLU A 217 9.08 16.71 -11.89
C GLU A 217 8.40 17.14 -13.20
N GLU A 218 9.03 16.88 -14.35
CA GLU A 218 8.49 17.17 -15.69
C GLU A 218 7.52 16.12 -16.21
N LEU A 219 7.41 14.97 -15.54
CA LEU A 219 6.64 13.81 -15.96
C LEU A 219 5.34 13.62 -15.17
N ASP A 220 5.02 14.56 -14.29
CA ASP A 220 3.80 14.61 -13.46
C ASP A 220 3.52 13.26 -12.74
N PRO A 221 4.37 12.88 -11.77
CA PRO A 221 4.30 11.58 -11.14
C PRO A 221 3.00 11.43 -10.34
N HIS A 222 2.40 10.24 -10.43
CA HIS A 222 1.41 9.81 -9.46
C HIS A 222 2.14 9.30 -8.22
N ILE A 223 1.74 9.73 -7.04
CA ILE A 223 2.49 9.49 -5.80
C ILE A 223 1.58 8.75 -4.84
N HIS A 224 2.13 7.65 -4.30
CA HIS A 224 1.44 6.80 -3.36
C HIS A 224 2.17 6.83 -2.03
N LEU A 225 1.45 7.06 -0.93
CA LEU A 225 2.03 6.75 0.38
C LEU A 225 2.16 5.24 0.48
N ILE A 226 3.29 4.76 0.98
CA ILE A 226 3.53 3.33 1.15
C ILE A 226 4.04 3.05 2.56
N SER A 227 3.76 1.84 3.04
CA SER A 227 4.28 1.39 4.32
C SER A 227 5.79 1.08 4.21
N LEU A 228 6.55 1.23 5.30
CA LEU A 228 7.93 0.77 5.39
C LEU A 228 8.05 -0.70 5.01
N LYS A 229 7.09 -1.54 5.41
CA LYS A 229 7.06 -2.96 5.04
C LYS A 229 6.96 -3.14 3.52
N ALA A 230 6.11 -2.36 2.85
CA ALA A 230 6.05 -2.35 1.39
C ALA A 230 7.35 -1.83 0.76
N ALA A 231 7.96 -0.78 1.34
CA ALA A 231 9.22 -0.25 0.86
C ALA A 231 10.37 -1.28 0.93
N ILE A 232 10.47 -2.01 2.04
CA ILE A 232 11.44 -3.12 2.24
C ILE A 232 11.14 -4.30 1.30
N PHE A 233 9.86 -4.61 1.07
CA PHE A 233 9.48 -5.64 0.10
C PHE A 233 10.01 -5.30 -1.30
N LEU A 234 9.91 -4.03 -1.69
CA LEU A 234 10.29 -3.55 -3.03
C LEU A 234 11.79 -3.23 -3.20
N SER A 235 12.53 -2.98 -2.12
CA SER A 235 13.94 -2.64 -2.18
C SER A 235 14.69 -3.08 -0.93
N ASP A 236 15.79 -3.80 -1.14
CA ASP A 236 16.71 -4.23 -0.07
C ASP A 236 17.72 -3.15 0.33
N LYS A 237 17.71 -1.99 -0.36
CA LYS A 237 18.61 -0.87 -0.04
C LYS A 237 18.22 -0.17 1.27
N PHE A 238 17.03 -0.46 1.79
CA PHE A 238 16.49 0.20 2.96
C PHE A 238 16.39 -0.79 4.11
N SER A 239 17.29 -0.65 5.09
CA SER A 239 17.18 -1.32 6.39
C SER A 239 16.65 -0.30 7.39
N PHE A 240 15.39 -0.43 7.78
CA PHE A 240 14.84 0.32 8.91
C PHE A 240 14.83 -0.61 10.11
N GLU A 241 15.39 -0.15 11.23
CA GLU A 241 15.10 -0.78 12.51
C GLU A 241 13.61 -0.55 12.77
N LYS A 242 12.84 -1.64 12.89
CA LYS A 242 11.51 -1.56 13.49
C LYS A 242 11.76 -0.90 14.83
N THR A 243 11.16 0.26 15.10
CA THR A 243 11.16 0.79 16.46
C THR A 243 10.57 -0.32 17.31
N ASP A 244 11.42 -0.98 18.11
CA ASP A 244 10.99 -2.05 19.00
C ASP A 244 9.79 -1.51 19.76
N THR A 245 8.59 -2.01 19.45
CA THR A 245 7.52 -1.90 20.42
C THR A 245 7.99 -2.82 21.54
N THR A 246 8.59 -2.18 22.55
CA THR A 246 8.95 -2.75 23.84
C THR A 246 7.99 -3.86 24.23
N TYR A 247 8.53 -4.93 24.84
CA TYR A 247 7.72 -5.94 25.53
C TYR A 247 6.64 -5.24 26.36
N PHE A 248 5.41 -5.25 25.85
CA PHE A 248 4.26 -4.68 26.51
C PHE A 248 3.71 -5.74 27.45
N SER A 249 3.36 -5.33 28.66
CA SER A 249 2.67 -6.18 29.62
C SER A 249 1.60 -5.36 30.30
N PHE A 250 0.39 -5.92 30.36
CA PHE A 250 -0.65 -5.38 31.23
C PHE A 250 -0.21 -5.41 32.70
N PRO A 251 -0.67 -4.47 33.54
CA PRO A 251 -0.29 -4.43 34.95
C PRO A 251 -0.78 -5.68 35.68
N GLU A 252 0.04 -6.27 36.55
CA GLU A 252 -0.37 -7.44 37.34
C GLU A 252 -1.46 -7.11 38.35
N PHE A 253 -1.51 -5.86 38.82
CA PHE A 253 -2.49 -5.35 39.79
C PHE A 253 -2.89 -3.93 39.40
N VAL A 254 -4.11 -3.55 39.77
CA VAL A 254 -4.65 -2.20 39.60
C VAL A 254 -4.79 -1.48 40.93
N ASN A 255 -4.65 -0.15 40.91
CA ASN A 255 -4.90 0.67 42.10
C ASN A 255 -6.40 0.79 42.41
N SER A 256 -6.73 1.25 43.61
CA SER A 256 -8.12 1.45 44.06
C SER A 256 -8.91 2.49 43.26
N SER A 257 -8.23 3.31 42.47
CA SER A 257 -8.84 4.32 41.59
C SER A 257 -8.95 3.87 40.14
N ALA A 258 -8.60 2.62 39.83
CA ALA A 258 -8.64 2.13 38.47
C ALA A 258 -10.09 2.03 37.97
N CYS A 259 -10.28 2.36 36.70
CA CYS A 259 -11.56 2.24 36.04
C CYS A 259 -11.40 1.61 34.65
N VAL A 260 -12.44 0.89 34.24
CA VAL A 260 -12.62 0.51 32.85
C VAL A 260 -13.42 1.61 32.17
N VAL A 261 -12.93 2.08 31.04
CA VAL A 261 -13.53 3.14 30.25
C VAL A 261 -13.86 2.63 28.85
N MET A 262 -15.11 2.81 28.45
CA MET A 262 -15.55 2.55 27.09
C MET A 262 -15.62 3.87 26.33
N LYS A 263 -14.82 3.98 25.28
CA LYS A 263 -14.91 5.07 24.32
C LYS A 263 -15.61 4.61 23.06
N GLU A 264 -16.61 5.37 22.64
CA GLU A 264 -17.16 5.30 21.30
C GLU A 264 -16.32 6.19 20.39
N ILE A 265 -15.82 5.61 19.31
CA ILE A 265 -14.97 6.34 18.39
C ILE A 265 -15.81 7.36 17.63
N SER A 266 -15.33 8.60 17.60
CA SER A 266 -16.02 9.67 16.89
C SER A 266 -15.97 9.40 15.40
N ASP A 267 -17.12 9.07 14.83
CA ASP A 267 -17.31 8.93 13.41
C ASP A 267 -17.05 10.29 12.73
N ILE A 268 -16.20 10.29 11.72
CA ILE A 268 -15.97 11.51 10.93
C ILE A 268 -17.20 11.65 10.03
N GLU A 269 -18.00 12.70 10.21
CA GLU A 269 -19.00 13.09 9.22
C GLU A 269 -18.28 13.48 7.92
N TYR A 270 -18.02 12.50 7.04
CA TYR A 270 -17.45 12.67 5.70
C TYR A 270 -18.45 13.31 4.71
N ASN A 271 -19.29 14.23 5.18
CA ASN A 271 -20.26 14.93 4.34
C ASN A 271 -19.65 16.09 3.55
N ASP A 272 -18.37 16.40 3.73
CA ASP A 272 -17.68 17.35 2.86
C ASP A 272 -16.95 16.61 1.75
N SER A 273 -17.58 16.62 0.56
CA SER A 273 -17.09 16.12 -0.74
C SER A 273 -15.73 16.67 -1.19
N THR A 274 -14.95 17.28 -0.31
CA THR A 274 -13.62 17.84 -0.59
C THR A 274 -12.48 16.98 -0.05
N TYR A 275 -12.75 16.00 0.83
CA TYR A 275 -11.71 15.15 1.44
C TYR A 275 -11.72 13.74 0.86
N TYR A 276 -11.42 13.63 -0.44
CA TYR A 276 -11.19 12.33 -1.06
C TYR A 276 -9.79 11.80 -0.74
N ILE A 277 -9.55 11.33 0.48
CA ILE A 277 -8.46 10.36 0.76
C ILE A 277 -9.08 8.96 0.80
N TYR A 278 -9.93 8.64 -0.20
CA TYR A 278 -10.45 7.28 -0.39
C TYR A 278 -9.40 6.36 -1.03
N GLU A 279 -8.31 6.94 -1.54
CA GLU A 279 -7.23 6.22 -2.20
C GLU A 279 -5.89 6.71 -1.66
N ASN A 280 -4.91 5.81 -1.56
CA ASN A 280 -3.51 6.14 -1.28
C ASN A 280 -2.85 6.91 -2.44
N ASN A 281 -3.61 7.37 -3.43
CA ASN A 281 -3.13 7.87 -4.72
C ASN A 281 -3.27 9.39 -4.74
N PHE A 282 -2.18 10.09 -5.04
CA PHE A 282 -2.16 11.54 -5.14
C PHE A 282 -1.50 11.97 -6.45
N ASP A 283 -2.10 12.96 -7.13
CA ASP A 283 -1.46 13.61 -8.26
C ASP A 283 -0.50 14.69 -7.73
N ASN A 284 0.80 14.42 -7.82
CA ASN A 284 1.89 15.33 -7.45
C ASN A 284 1.95 15.73 -5.95
N ILE A 285 3.15 15.91 -5.38
CA ILE A 285 3.35 16.57 -4.06
C ILE A 285 3.20 18.08 -4.25
N SER A 286 2.04 18.51 -4.75
CA SER A 286 1.71 19.93 -4.85
C SER A 286 1.38 20.48 -3.45
N ASN A 287 1.32 21.80 -3.32
CA ASN A 287 0.79 22.45 -2.11
C ASN A 287 -0.58 21.89 -1.68
N LYS A 288 -1.38 21.35 -2.62
CA LYS A 288 -2.65 20.71 -2.30
C LYS A 288 -2.47 19.42 -1.48
N PHE A 289 -1.50 18.57 -1.81
CA PHE A 289 -1.20 17.36 -1.02
C PHE A 289 -0.79 17.74 0.41
N VAL A 290 0.15 18.68 0.55
CA VAL A 290 0.63 19.16 1.87
C VAL A 290 -0.52 19.77 2.67
N ILE A 291 -1.37 20.59 2.04
CA ILE A 291 -2.57 21.16 2.68
C ILE A 291 -3.56 20.06 3.09
N SER A 292 -3.82 19.06 2.25
CA SER A 292 -4.71 17.95 2.57
C SER A 292 -4.17 17.10 3.73
N GLN A 293 -2.86 16.81 3.75
CA GLN A 293 -2.22 16.09 4.86
C GLN A 293 -2.25 16.91 6.15
N LEU A 294 -1.95 18.22 6.10
CA LEU A 294 -2.02 19.12 7.27
C LEU A 294 -3.44 19.29 7.82
N LYS A 295 -4.45 19.34 6.95
CA LYS A 295 -5.86 19.36 7.37
C LYS A 295 -6.29 18.02 7.95
N ALA A 296 -5.89 16.90 7.34
CA ALA A 296 -6.21 15.59 7.89
C ALA A 296 -5.59 15.36 9.29
N ARG A 297 -4.43 15.99 9.61
CA ARG A 297 -3.88 15.97 10.98
C ARG A 297 -4.83 16.53 12.05
N SER A 298 -5.67 17.53 11.73
CA SER A 298 -6.63 18.09 12.70
C SER A 298 -7.80 17.15 12.96
N ASP A 299 -8.11 16.28 12.00
CA ASP A 299 -9.38 15.55 11.93
C ASP A 299 -9.23 14.03 12.11
N ALA A 300 -8.00 13.50 12.06
CA ALA A 300 -7.72 12.05 12.15
C ALA A 300 -8.08 11.48 13.54
N ASN A 301 -9.12 10.63 13.58
CA ASN A 301 -9.56 9.94 14.80
C ASN A 301 -9.30 8.43 14.79
N LEU A 302 -9.03 7.83 13.62
CA LEU A 302 -8.51 6.46 13.44
C LEU A 302 -7.75 6.39 12.10
N PRO A 303 -6.68 5.58 11.98
CA PRO A 303 -6.03 5.30 10.71
C PRO A 303 -6.96 4.44 9.85
N PHE A 304 -7.61 5.03 8.85
CA PHE A 304 -8.44 4.29 7.90
C PHE A 304 -8.08 4.62 6.46
N PHE A 305 -8.10 3.56 5.65
CA PHE A 305 -8.50 3.62 4.26
C PHE A 305 -9.76 2.78 4.07
N VAL A 306 -10.70 3.29 3.29
CA VAL A 306 -11.62 2.44 2.54
C VAL A 306 -10.89 2.06 1.26
N GLY A 307 -10.15 0.95 1.24
CA GLY A 307 -9.39 0.56 0.07
C GLY A 307 -8.73 -0.81 0.22
N SER A 308 -8.59 -1.53 -0.90
CA SER A 308 -7.80 -2.77 -0.98
C SER A 308 -6.41 -2.58 -0.36
N GLU A 309 -5.80 -3.65 0.15
CA GLU A 309 -4.43 -3.75 0.71
C GLU A 309 -3.34 -3.29 -0.28
N THR A 310 -3.40 -2.04 -0.70
CA THR A 310 -2.62 -1.50 -1.80
C THR A 310 -1.53 -0.68 -1.14
N PHE A 311 -0.28 -1.04 -1.41
CA PHE A 311 0.91 -0.37 -0.89
C PHE A 311 1.20 -0.55 0.61
N GLY A 312 0.64 -1.61 1.21
CA GLY A 312 1.08 -2.16 2.49
C GLY A 312 0.50 -1.53 3.76
N TYR A 313 -0.52 -0.67 3.63
CA TYR A 313 -1.38 -0.28 4.75
C TYR A 313 -2.64 -1.16 4.77
N ILE A 314 -3.17 -1.34 5.97
CA ILE A 314 -4.41 -2.07 6.21
C ILE A 314 -5.17 -1.38 7.34
N ASP A 315 -6.49 -1.36 7.26
CA ASP A 315 -7.32 -0.78 8.30
C ASP A 315 -7.56 -1.73 9.48
N PHE A 316 -7.93 -1.16 10.63
CA PHE A 316 -8.19 -1.94 11.85
C PHE A 316 -9.31 -2.96 11.69
N PHE A 317 -10.37 -2.66 10.92
CA PHE A 317 -11.46 -3.60 10.73
C PHE A 317 -10.98 -4.81 9.94
N THR A 318 -10.27 -4.62 8.83
CA THR A 318 -9.71 -5.69 8.01
C THR A 318 -8.73 -6.55 8.80
N VAL A 319 -7.81 -5.94 9.59
CA VAL A 319 -6.90 -6.72 10.45
C VAL A 319 -7.66 -7.48 11.53
N SER A 320 -8.61 -6.82 12.21
CA SER A 320 -9.42 -7.45 13.25
C SER A 320 -10.19 -8.63 12.68
N TYR A 321 -10.87 -8.44 11.55
CA TYR A 321 -11.59 -9.47 10.82
C TYR A 321 -10.68 -10.66 10.45
N LYS A 322 -9.52 -10.40 9.81
CA LYS A 322 -8.54 -11.45 9.48
C LYS A 322 -8.05 -12.19 10.72
N SER A 323 -7.93 -11.49 11.85
CA SER A 323 -7.46 -12.08 13.10
C SER A 323 -8.48 -13.01 13.76
N ILE A 324 -9.78 -12.74 13.58
CA ILE A 324 -10.86 -13.62 14.03
C ILE A 324 -10.75 -14.97 13.31
N ASP A 325 -10.61 -14.94 11.98
CA ASP A 325 -10.40 -16.15 11.17
C ASP A 325 -9.14 -16.93 11.59
N GLN A 326 -8.10 -16.22 12.04
CA GLN A 326 -6.78 -16.75 12.35
C GLN A 326 -6.58 -17.22 13.80
N CYS A 327 -7.64 -17.31 14.62
CA CYS A 327 -7.67 -17.88 16.00
C CYS A 327 -7.73 -16.91 17.19
N ASN A 328 -8.16 -15.65 17.04
CA ASN A 328 -8.45 -14.84 18.23
C ASN A 328 -9.78 -15.25 18.88
N ASN A 329 -9.75 -15.47 20.21
CA ASN A 329 -10.97 -15.60 21.00
C ASN A 329 -11.75 -14.29 20.91
N VAL A 330 -13.05 -14.39 20.65
CA VAL A 330 -13.95 -13.24 20.65
C VAL A 330 -15.07 -13.48 21.64
N TYR A 331 -15.60 -12.37 22.16
CA TYR A 331 -16.62 -12.39 23.19
C TYR A 331 -17.83 -11.63 22.71
N LYS A 332 -19.01 -12.10 23.09
CA LYS A 332 -20.25 -11.39 22.79
C LYS A 332 -20.19 -9.97 23.34
N TYR A 333 -20.69 -9.01 22.57
CA TYR A 333 -20.80 -7.64 23.06
C TYR A 333 -21.79 -7.58 24.23
N ASP A 334 -21.26 -7.19 25.39
CA ASP A 334 -21.99 -6.83 26.59
C ASP A 334 -21.32 -5.55 27.15
N PRO A 335 -22.07 -4.45 27.35
CA PRO A 335 -21.51 -3.21 27.88
C PRO A 335 -21.19 -3.24 29.37
N ASP A 336 -21.75 -4.20 30.12
CA ASP A 336 -21.68 -4.26 31.58
C ASP A 336 -20.79 -5.41 32.07
N ASN A 337 -20.77 -6.53 31.33
CA ASN A 337 -20.03 -7.75 31.68
C ASN A 337 -19.02 -8.14 30.59
N PHE A 338 -17.90 -7.42 30.53
CA PHE A 338 -16.84 -7.66 29.55
C PHE A 338 -16.29 -9.09 29.65
N PHE A 339 -16.09 -9.71 28.49
CA PHE A 339 -15.53 -11.05 28.35
C PHE A 339 -16.27 -12.19 29.09
N SER A 340 -17.52 -11.98 29.49
CA SER A 340 -18.32 -12.96 30.23
C SER A 340 -18.74 -14.18 29.39
N HIS A 341 -18.86 -14.01 28.07
CA HIS A 341 -19.33 -15.05 27.16
C HIS A 341 -18.47 -15.11 25.91
N GLN A 342 -17.55 -16.08 25.89
CA GLN A 342 -16.75 -16.40 24.71
C GLN A 342 -17.65 -17.04 23.65
N LEU A 343 -17.54 -16.56 22.41
CA LEU A 343 -18.28 -17.13 21.29
C LEU A 343 -17.50 -18.30 20.69
N ASP A 344 -18.21 -19.37 20.34
CA ASP A 344 -17.66 -20.46 19.56
C ASP A 344 -17.52 -20.07 18.09
N ARG A 345 -16.58 -20.68 17.36
CA ARG A 345 -16.39 -20.39 15.92
C ARG A 345 -17.65 -20.57 15.08
N SER A 346 -18.51 -21.51 15.44
CA SER A 346 -19.79 -21.73 14.75
C SER A 346 -20.81 -20.62 15.00
N GLU A 347 -20.62 -19.80 16.03
CA GLU A 347 -21.47 -18.65 16.36
C GLU A 347 -20.94 -17.35 15.71
N ILE A 348 -19.74 -17.39 15.15
CA ILE A 348 -19.12 -16.29 14.41
C ILE A 348 -19.50 -16.48 12.93
N ASP A 349 -20.67 -16.02 12.52
CA ASP A 349 -21.05 -16.01 11.11
C ASP A 349 -20.49 -14.76 10.42
N ILE A 350 -19.44 -14.95 9.61
CA ILE A 350 -18.80 -13.91 8.79
C ILE A 350 -19.82 -13.09 7.98
N SER A 351 -20.90 -13.74 7.51
CA SER A 351 -21.94 -13.06 6.75
C SER A 351 -22.75 -12.08 7.59
N ASP A 352 -22.88 -12.28 8.91
CA ASP A 352 -23.55 -11.32 9.82
C ASP A 352 -22.77 -10.00 9.96
N TYR A 353 -21.47 -9.98 9.64
CA TYR A 353 -20.62 -8.79 9.70
C TYR A 353 -20.54 -8.02 8.38
N LEU A 354 -20.85 -8.68 7.26
CA LEU A 354 -20.70 -8.12 5.90
C LEU A 354 -22.04 -7.99 5.15
N CYS A 355 -23.10 -8.59 5.67
CA CYS A 355 -24.40 -8.64 5.04
C CYS A 355 -25.50 -8.21 6.01
N ASP A 356 -26.46 -7.46 5.49
CA ASP A 356 -27.72 -7.16 6.16
C ASP A 356 -28.86 -7.67 5.28
N THR A 357 -30.01 -7.94 5.86
CA THR A 357 -31.23 -8.21 5.11
C THR A 357 -32.12 -6.98 5.12
N ILE A 358 -32.50 -6.51 3.95
CA ILE A 358 -33.51 -5.45 3.83
C ILE A 358 -34.82 -6.05 3.30
N GLU A 359 -35.91 -5.62 3.92
CA GLU A 359 -37.24 -5.86 3.38
C GLU A 359 -37.37 -5.07 2.06
N SER A 360 -37.46 -5.79 0.95
CA SER A 360 -37.71 -5.20 -0.37
C SER A 360 -39.12 -5.53 -0.83
N PHE A 361 -39.74 -4.61 -1.57
CA PHE A 361 -41.06 -4.81 -2.15
C PHE A 361 -40.93 -4.84 -3.67
N ASP A 362 -41.61 -5.77 -4.32
CA ASP A 362 -41.70 -5.82 -5.78
C ASP A 362 -42.36 -4.52 -6.29
N SER A 363 -41.64 -3.78 -7.13
CA SER A 363 -42.05 -2.45 -7.58
C SER A 363 -43.32 -2.45 -8.46
N CYS A 364 -43.69 -3.60 -9.01
CA CYS A 364 -44.81 -3.75 -9.92
C CYS A 364 -46.07 -4.28 -9.22
N THR A 365 -45.90 -5.08 -8.17
CA THR A 365 -47.00 -5.78 -7.47
C THR A 365 -47.22 -5.30 -6.04
N GLY A 366 -46.25 -4.60 -5.44
CA GLY A 366 -46.28 -4.18 -4.05
C GLY A 366 -46.17 -5.32 -3.03
N ALA A 367 -45.92 -6.55 -3.48
CA ALA A 367 -45.71 -7.70 -2.62
C ALA A 367 -44.34 -7.61 -1.94
N GLN A 368 -44.26 -8.01 -0.67
CA GLN A 368 -42.98 -8.14 0.04
C GLN A 368 -42.19 -9.30 -0.57
N ASN A 369 -41.00 -8.99 -1.08
CA ASN A 369 -40.05 -10.01 -1.52
C ASN A 369 -39.46 -10.72 -0.29
N PRO A 370 -38.93 -11.94 -0.43
CA PRO A 370 -38.06 -12.51 0.58
C PRO A 370 -36.93 -11.52 0.90
N ASP A 371 -36.59 -11.42 2.18
CA ASP A 371 -35.49 -10.60 2.69
C ASP A 371 -34.30 -10.64 1.75
N THR A 372 -34.03 -9.51 1.11
CA THR A 372 -32.97 -9.43 0.12
C THR A 372 -31.68 -9.23 0.89
N VAL A 373 -30.79 -10.23 0.84
CA VAL A 373 -29.45 -10.11 1.41
C VAL A 373 -28.70 -9.04 0.62
N VAL A 374 -28.36 -7.96 1.29
CA VAL A 374 -27.52 -6.89 0.79
C VAL A 374 -26.20 -6.99 1.52
N CYS A 375 -25.12 -7.28 0.78
CA CYS A 375 -23.78 -7.16 1.32
C CYS A 375 -23.43 -5.68 1.50
N THR A 376 -23.57 -5.13 2.70
CA THR A 376 -23.02 -3.81 3.04
C THR A 376 -21.54 -4.00 3.37
N LYS A 377 -20.64 -3.40 2.56
CA LYS A 377 -19.21 -3.30 2.90
C LYS A 377 -19.02 -2.40 4.12
N GLY A 378 -19.32 -2.86 5.32
CA GLY A 378 -19.31 -1.96 6.48
C GLY A 378 -19.37 -2.66 7.81
N GLY A 379 -18.26 -3.30 8.19
CA GLY A 379 -17.92 -3.42 9.60
C GLY A 379 -16.87 -2.37 9.96
N ALA A 380 -16.86 -1.95 11.21
CA ALA A 380 -15.92 -0.96 11.73
C ALA A 380 -15.55 -1.27 13.18
N VAL A 381 -14.39 -0.76 13.61
CA VAL A 381 -14.10 -0.64 15.04
C VAL A 381 -14.93 0.51 15.59
N LEU A 382 -15.94 0.19 16.37
CA LEU A 382 -16.88 1.19 16.90
C LEU A 382 -16.41 1.76 18.24
N ARG A 383 -15.78 0.91 19.06
CA ARG A 383 -15.47 1.23 20.45
C ARG A 383 -14.12 0.66 20.85
N ILE A 384 -13.47 1.35 21.78
CA ILE A 384 -12.25 0.87 22.43
C ILE A 384 -12.53 0.78 23.93
N LEU A 385 -12.19 -0.36 24.51
CA LEU A 385 -12.20 -0.56 25.96
C LEU A 385 -10.81 -0.25 26.50
N GLU A 386 -10.72 0.62 27.48
CA GLU A 386 -9.48 1.06 28.13
C GLU A 386 -9.48 0.68 29.62
N LEU A 387 -8.34 0.29 30.15
CA LEU A 387 -8.07 0.31 31.60
C LEU A 387 -7.36 1.63 31.87
N ARG A 388 -7.92 2.44 32.76
CA ARG A 388 -7.26 3.61 33.29
C ARG A 388 -6.84 3.34 34.72
N ASP A 389 -5.54 3.41 34.96
CA ASP A 389 -4.97 3.31 36.29
C ASP A 389 -4.17 4.57 36.60
N GLY A 390 -4.83 5.52 37.28
CA GLY A 390 -4.30 6.85 37.51
C GLY A 390 -4.17 7.62 36.19
N THR A 391 -2.94 7.96 35.80
CA THR A 391 -2.65 8.67 34.54
C THR A 391 -2.33 7.73 33.38
N ILE A 392 -2.21 6.42 33.63
CA ILE A 392 -1.83 5.45 32.61
C ILE A 392 -3.09 4.86 31.98
N VAL A 393 -3.08 4.73 30.66
CA VAL A 393 -4.19 4.18 29.87
C VAL A 393 -3.69 2.97 29.10
N TYR A 394 -4.38 1.84 29.24
CA TYR A 394 -4.10 0.60 28.52
C TYR A 394 -5.30 0.24 27.64
N PRO A 395 -5.18 0.19 26.31
CA PRO A 395 -6.24 -0.37 25.48
C PRO A 395 -6.34 -1.89 25.74
N ILE A 396 -7.54 -2.35 26.11
CA ILE A 396 -7.81 -3.73 26.50
C ILE A 396 -8.56 -4.50 25.42
N ALA A 397 -9.48 -3.85 24.71
CA ALA A 397 -10.28 -4.52 23.68
C ALA A 397 -10.73 -3.55 22.57
N LEU A 398 -10.99 -4.12 21.40
CA LEU A 398 -11.68 -3.45 20.30
C LEU A 398 -13.09 -4.01 20.19
N CYS A 399 -14.09 -3.15 20.04
CA CYS A 399 -15.44 -3.56 19.67
C CYS A 399 -15.60 -3.48 18.16
N ILE A 400 -15.93 -4.61 17.55
CA ILE A 400 -16.36 -4.64 16.15
C ILE A 400 -17.88 -4.53 16.12
N GLY A 401 -18.37 -3.72 15.19
CA GLY A 401 -19.79 -3.68 14.88
C GLY A 401 -20.06 -3.48 13.40
N LYS A 402 -21.34 -3.50 13.06
CA LYS A 402 -21.84 -3.37 11.68
C LYS A 402 -22.55 -2.05 11.45
N THR A 403 -22.47 -1.56 10.23
CA THR A 403 -23.28 -0.45 9.74
C THR A 403 -24.68 -0.96 9.39
N VAL A 404 -25.71 -0.43 10.07
CA VAL A 404 -27.12 -0.71 9.77
C VAL A 404 -27.63 0.35 8.81
N THR A 405 -28.33 -0.07 7.74
CA THR A 405 -28.88 0.84 6.73
C THR A 405 -30.38 0.68 6.59
N ASP A 406 -31.07 1.74 6.20
CA ASP A 406 -32.49 1.71 5.88
C ASP A 406 -32.76 1.06 4.50
N LYS A 407 -34.03 0.91 4.15
CA LYS A 407 -34.50 0.40 2.84
C LYS A 407 -34.03 1.22 1.63
N HIS A 408 -33.47 2.41 1.84
CA HIS A 408 -32.92 3.28 0.81
C HIS A 408 -31.38 3.27 0.81
N PHE A 409 -30.75 2.32 1.52
CA PHE A 409 -29.30 2.20 1.69
C PHE A 409 -28.68 3.41 2.40
N LYS A 410 -29.46 4.17 3.18
CA LYS A 410 -28.93 5.24 4.01
C LYS A 410 -28.52 4.68 5.36
N HIS A 411 -27.37 5.12 5.86
CA HIS A 411 -26.91 4.78 7.21
C HIS A 411 -27.95 5.17 8.27
N VAL A 412 -28.24 4.25 9.19
CA VAL A 412 -29.15 4.44 10.33
C VAL A 412 -28.35 4.50 11.63
N GLU A 413 -27.56 3.46 11.91
CA GLU A 413 -26.76 3.36 13.12
C GLU A 413 -25.59 2.40 12.95
N TYR A 414 -24.63 2.47 13.86
CA TYR A 414 -23.62 1.45 14.05
C TYR A 414 -24.02 0.54 15.20
N LYS A 415 -24.10 -0.77 14.93
CA LYS A 415 -24.50 -1.77 15.92
C LYS A 415 -23.27 -2.55 16.42
N PRO A 416 -22.88 -2.43 17.71
CA PRO A 416 -21.86 -3.28 18.33
C PRO A 416 -22.24 -4.77 18.27
N ILE A 417 -21.28 -5.63 17.95
CA ILE A 417 -21.51 -7.09 17.82
C ILE A 417 -20.67 -7.88 18.82
N LEU A 418 -19.36 -7.62 18.85
CA LEU A 418 -18.43 -8.40 19.67
C LEU A 418 -17.27 -7.57 20.22
N TRP A 419 -16.61 -8.15 21.21
CA TRP A 419 -15.34 -7.70 21.76
C TRP A 419 -14.21 -8.62 21.29
N ILE A 420 -13.13 -8.01 20.80
CA ILE A 420 -11.85 -8.68 20.55
C ILE A 420 -10.87 -8.21 21.63
N PRO A 421 -10.42 -9.09 22.55
CA PRO A 421 -9.41 -8.75 23.54
C PRO A 421 -8.07 -8.48 22.85
N LEU A 422 -7.36 -7.44 23.30
CA LEU A 422 -6.01 -7.10 22.88
C LEU A 422 -4.99 -7.96 23.65
N ASN A 423 -5.06 -9.28 23.46
CA ASN A 423 -4.10 -10.21 24.04
C ASN A 423 -2.75 -10.19 23.28
N GLN A 424 -1.75 -10.91 23.78
CA GLN A 424 -0.41 -10.91 23.18
C GLN A 424 -0.39 -11.33 21.70
N GLN A 425 -1.24 -12.28 21.31
CA GLN A 425 -1.37 -12.72 19.93
C GLN A 425 -1.90 -11.59 19.04
N PHE A 426 -2.99 -10.95 19.43
CA PHE A 426 -3.57 -9.88 18.64
C PHE A 426 -2.69 -8.63 18.61
N ILE A 427 -2.04 -8.30 19.73
CA ILE A 427 -1.02 -7.24 19.80
C ILE A 427 0.08 -7.50 18.76
N SER A 428 0.61 -8.73 18.69
CA SER A 428 1.63 -9.09 17.70
C SER A 428 1.14 -8.91 16.26
N ILE A 429 -0.11 -9.26 15.98
CA ILE A 429 -0.71 -9.06 14.65
C ILE A 429 -0.81 -7.57 14.33
N LEU A 430 -1.33 -6.76 15.25
CA LEU A 430 -1.43 -5.30 15.08
C LEU A 430 -0.05 -4.65 14.92
N ASP A 431 0.98 -5.20 15.56
CA ASP A 431 2.34 -4.70 15.46
C ASP A 431 3.02 -5.03 14.11
N ASP A 432 2.48 -5.96 13.34
CA ASP A 432 2.99 -6.32 12.01
C ASP A 432 2.43 -5.46 10.86
N TYR A 433 1.50 -4.57 11.20
CA TYR A 433 0.84 -3.65 10.27
C TYR A 433 1.05 -2.20 10.68
N GLN A 434 1.26 -1.33 9.68
CA GLN A 434 1.46 0.09 9.92
C GLN A 434 0.14 0.85 9.84
N ALA A 435 -0.06 1.74 10.81
CA ALA A 435 -1.15 2.69 10.82
C ALA A 435 -0.94 3.75 9.74
N TYR A 436 -1.95 3.98 8.93
CA TYR A 436 -1.96 5.14 8.05
C TYR A 436 -2.47 6.37 8.80
N LEU A 437 -1.58 7.30 9.13
CA LEU A 437 -1.92 8.53 9.83
C LEU A 437 -1.60 9.72 8.92
N PRO A 438 -2.59 10.25 8.18
CA PRO A 438 -2.39 11.41 7.33
C PRO A 438 -1.64 12.52 8.05
N GLY A 439 -0.52 12.90 7.46
CA GLY A 439 0.36 13.95 7.93
C GLY A 439 1.27 13.57 9.09
N TYR A 440 1.14 12.49 9.84
CA TYR A 440 2.07 12.24 10.96
C TYR A 440 3.42 11.70 10.46
N PRO A 441 4.57 12.31 10.84
CA PRO A 441 5.89 11.75 10.56
C PRO A 441 6.14 10.53 11.46
N GLN A 442 6.75 9.48 10.91
CA GLN A 442 6.86 8.12 11.47
C GLN A 442 5.53 7.36 11.53
N GLN A 443 5.46 6.26 10.77
CA GLN A 443 4.28 5.39 10.70
C GLN A 443 4.32 4.40 11.86
N LEU A 444 3.62 4.75 12.95
CA LEU A 444 3.33 3.84 14.05
C LEU A 444 2.76 2.52 13.52
N THR A 445 3.02 1.43 14.22
CA THR A 445 2.23 0.21 14.00
C THR A 445 0.79 0.45 14.43
N LEU A 446 -0.17 -0.38 14.00
CA LEU A 446 -1.55 -0.26 14.49
C LEU A 446 -1.58 -0.38 16.03
N TRP A 447 -0.74 -1.24 16.60
CA TRP A 447 -0.56 -1.31 18.05
C TRP A 447 0.02 -0.03 18.65
N GLY A 448 1.12 0.48 18.08
CA GLY A 448 1.71 1.75 18.52
C GLY A 448 0.73 2.93 18.47
N TYR A 449 -0.16 2.94 17.48
CA TYR A 449 -1.24 3.92 17.39
C TYR A 449 -2.24 3.79 18.55
N LEU A 450 -2.69 2.59 18.89
CA LEU A 450 -3.57 2.39 20.05
C LEU A 450 -2.90 2.82 21.36
N LEU A 451 -1.63 2.46 21.55
CA LEU A 451 -0.87 2.84 22.74
C LEU A 451 -0.66 4.37 22.86
N SER A 452 -0.53 5.06 21.74
CA SER A 452 -0.37 6.52 21.73
C SER A 452 -1.60 7.28 22.23
N GLY A 453 -2.77 6.63 22.26
CA GLY A 453 -4.03 7.29 22.61
C GLY A 453 -4.47 8.39 21.64
N MET A 454 -3.90 8.43 20.42
CA MET A 454 -4.20 9.44 19.41
C MET A 454 -5.62 9.37 18.84
N TYR A 455 -6.36 8.29 19.10
CA TYR A 455 -7.76 8.17 18.69
C TYR A 455 -8.67 9.08 19.52
N LYS A 456 -9.62 9.72 18.85
CA LYS A 456 -10.64 10.54 19.53
C LYS A 456 -11.94 9.75 19.67
N GLY A 457 -12.63 9.97 20.77
CA GLY A 457 -13.89 9.33 21.05
C GLY A 457 -14.57 9.91 22.27
N THR A 458 -15.89 9.72 22.33
CA THR A 458 -16.70 10.10 23.48
C THR A 458 -16.64 8.97 24.49
N ILE A 459 -16.35 9.29 25.75
CA ILE A 459 -16.51 8.32 26.84
C ILE A 459 -18.01 8.09 27.02
N ILE A 460 -18.47 6.87 26.73
CA ILE A 460 -19.88 6.49 26.85
C ILE A 460 -20.14 5.66 28.12
N SER A 461 -19.09 5.07 28.70
CA SER A 461 -19.16 4.40 30.00
C SER A 461 -17.82 4.50 30.71
N GLU A 462 -17.85 4.68 32.02
CA GLU A 462 -16.70 4.65 32.91
C GLU A 462 -17.14 4.03 34.23
N ARG A 463 -16.47 2.95 34.64
CA ARG A 463 -16.80 2.23 35.87
C ARG A 463 -15.54 1.83 36.63
N PRO A 464 -15.50 2.04 37.96
CA PRO A 464 -14.43 1.50 38.79
C PRO A 464 -14.32 -0.02 38.66
N ILE A 465 -13.10 -0.53 38.67
CA ILE A 465 -12.79 -1.94 38.66
C ILE A 465 -11.94 -2.29 39.89
N ASP A 466 -12.18 -3.45 40.50
CA ASP A 466 -11.35 -3.95 41.57
C ASP A 466 -10.31 -4.96 41.06
N ASN A 467 -9.38 -5.35 41.93
CA ASN A 467 -8.34 -6.31 41.56
C ASN A 467 -8.90 -7.70 41.21
N ALA A 468 -10.02 -8.12 41.80
CA ALA A 468 -10.57 -9.44 41.54
C ALA A 468 -11.16 -9.53 40.13
N GLU A 469 -11.91 -8.51 39.73
CA GLU A 469 -12.42 -8.37 38.36
C GLU A 469 -11.27 -8.19 37.37
N TRP A 470 -10.25 -7.38 37.70
CA TRP A 470 -9.07 -7.22 36.85
C TRP A 470 -8.32 -8.54 36.61
N GLN A 471 -8.15 -9.40 37.63
CA GLN A 471 -7.51 -10.69 37.44
C GLN A 471 -8.28 -11.56 36.44
N GLN A 472 -9.61 -11.54 36.46
CA GLN A 472 -10.44 -12.29 35.51
C GLN A 472 -10.24 -11.79 34.07
N MET A 473 -10.18 -10.47 33.88
CA MET A 473 -9.88 -9.89 32.57
C MET A 473 -8.44 -10.20 32.13
N LEU A 474 -7.48 -10.13 33.05
CA LEU A 474 -6.06 -10.36 32.78
C LEU A 474 -5.77 -11.80 32.33
N GLU A 475 -6.52 -12.79 32.82
CA GLU A 475 -6.44 -14.17 32.33
C GLU A 475 -6.74 -14.31 30.84
N ILE A 476 -7.59 -13.44 30.29
CA ILE A 476 -7.98 -13.43 28.88
C ILE A 476 -6.99 -12.64 28.01
N LEU A 477 -6.30 -11.68 28.62
CA LEU A 477 -5.36 -10.76 27.95
C LEU A 477 -3.92 -11.31 27.89
N ARG A 478 -3.59 -12.31 28.72
CA ARG A 478 -2.34 -13.05 28.66
C ARG A 478 -2.38 -14.08 27.54
#